data_AF-A0A401PPG2-F1
#
_entry.id   AF-A0A401PPG2-F1
#
_cell.length_a   1.000
_cell.length_b   1.000
_cell.length_c   1.000
_cell.angle_alpha   90.00
_cell.angle_beta   90.00
_cell.angle_gamma   90.00
#
_symmetry.space_group_name_H-M   'P 1'
#
loop_
_entity.id
_entity.type
_entity.pdbx_description
1 polymer ?
#
loop_
_entity_poly.entity_id
_entity_poly.type
_entity_poly.pdbx_seq_one_letter_code
_entity_poly.pdbx_strand_id
1 'polypeptide(L)'
;MGYSATQFMQILPMPGTHSYPHHLPAAQAWLCDVERTMRFTLKDLLKDSRLALKKMLTKRDKWVKDWPGQMLITSSQIQWTTDVTKALVTAKEQGEKKPVRVVKRKQVSMLRKYSEAIRGNLTKIMRLKVVALVTVEVHARDVIDKLYKLGCMDVTAFDWLSQLRLYWDK
;
A
#
# COMPACT_ATOMS: atom_id res chain seq x y z
N MET A 1 -21.33 13.16 -9.53
CA MET A 1 -20.84 13.30 -8.14
C MET A 1 -19.32 13.36 -8.18
N GLY A 2 -18.76 14.57 -8.20
CA GLY A 2 -17.31 14.78 -8.30
C GLY A 2 -16.64 14.68 -6.94
N TYR A 3 -15.76 13.70 -6.76
CA TYR A 3 -14.85 13.68 -5.62
C TYR A 3 -13.72 14.67 -5.93
N SER A 4 -13.78 15.85 -5.31
CA SER A 4 -12.68 16.81 -5.35
C SER A 4 -11.44 16.19 -4.70
N ALA A 5 -10.28 16.33 -5.36
CA ALA A 5 -8.98 15.84 -4.89
C ALA A 5 -8.60 16.35 -3.47
N THR A 6 -9.28 17.39 -2.99
CA THR A 6 -9.09 17.96 -1.64
C THR A 6 -9.64 17.08 -0.50
N GLN A 7 -10.47 16.06 -0.78
CA GLN A 7 -11.07 15.21 0.27
C GLN A 7 -10.11 14.15 0.87
N PHE A 8 -8.89 14.03 0.35
CA PHE A 8 -7.87 13.09 0.81
C PHE A 8 -6.67 13.74 1.52
N MET A 9 -6.71 15.03 1.83
CA MET A 9 -5.62 15.67 2.58
C MET A 9 -5.66 15.25 4.05
N GLN A 10 -4.92 14.19 4.39
CA GLN A 10 -4.40 14.06 5.75
C GLN A 10 -3.19 14.98 5.87
N ILE A 11 -3.21 15.87 6.87
CA ILE A 11 -2.05 16.69 7.22
C ILE A 11 -0.98 15.74 7.75
N LEU A 12 0.21 15.78 7.14
CA LEU A 12 1.36 15.02 7.58
C LEU A 12 2.30 15.95 8.36
N PRO A 13 2.80 15.53 9.53
CA PRO A 13 3.78 16.32 10.25
C PRO A 13 5.08 16.36 9.44
N MET A 14 5.54 17.57 9.12
CA MET A 14 6.81 17.82 8.45
C MET A 14 7.84 18.20 9.51
N PRO A 15 9.04 17.60 9.52
CA PRO A 15 10.10 17.99 10.43
C PRO A 15 10.68 19.35 10.02
N GLY A 16 10.85 20.23 11.01
CA GLY A 16 11.43 21.57 10.85
C GLY A 16 10.39 22.70 10.67
N THR A 17 10.82 23.94 10.93
CA THR A 17 10.03 25.15 10.66
C THR A 17 10.54 25.80 9.37
N HIS A 18 9.72 25.80 8.31
CA HIS A 18 10.06 26.45 7.04
C HIS A 18 9.45 27.86 6.99
N SER A 19 10.21 28.88 7.39
CA SER A 19 9.76 30.27 7.33
C SER A 19 9.62 30.75 5.88
N TYR A 20 8.46 31.28 5.51
CA TYR A 20 8.18 31.75 4.15
C TYR A 20 8.99 33.02 3.83
N PRO A 21 9.77 33.05 2.73
CA PRO A 21 10.55 34.23 2.37
C PRO A 21 9.75 35.24 1.54
N HIS A 22 10.04 36.53 1.74
CA HIS A 22 9.32 37.63 1.08
C HIS A 22 9.84 38.01 -0.33
N HIS A 23 10.88 37.35 -0.86
CA HIS A 23 11.46 37.65 -2.18
C HIS A 23 11.47 36.43 -3.12
N LEU A 24 11.22 36.65 -4.41
CA LEU A 24 10.93 35.59 -5.40
C LEU A 24 12.04 34.53 -5.55
N PRO A 25 13.35 34.86 -5.67
CA PRO A 25 14.39 33.83 -5.73
C PRO A 25 14.45 32.94 -4.49
N ALA A 26 14.22 33.51 -3.30
CA ALA A 26 14.10 32.70 -2.09
C ALA A 26 12.78 31.93 -2.01
N ALA A 27 11.69 32.44 -2.59
CA ALA A 27 10.43 31.69 -2.66
C ALA A 27 10.58 30.40 -3.48
N GLN A 28 11.31 30.44 -4.60
CA GLN A 28 11.63 29.23 -5.38
C GLN A 28 12.52 28.27 -4.59
N ALA A 29 13.60 28.76 -3.97
CA ALA A 29 14.48 27.93 -3.15
C ALA A 29 13.73 27.27 -1.98
N TRP A 30 12.87 28.03 -1.31
CA TRP A 30 12.02 27.56 -0.23
C TRP A 30 11.04 26.48 -0.68
N LEU A 31 10.38 26.66 -1.83
CA LEU A 31 9.48 25.64 -2.40
C LEU A 31 10.23 24.33 -2.69
N CYS A 32 11.45 24.43 -3.26
CA CYS A 32 12.30 23.27 -3.48
C CYS A 32 12.68 22.57 -2.17
N ASP A 33 12.98 23.33 -1.11
CA ASP A 33 13.30 22.77 0.20
C ASP A 33 12.08 22.11 0.87
N VAL A 34 10.90 22.73 0.79
CA VAL A 34 9.63 22.14 1.26
C VAL A 34 9.34 20.84 0.53
N GLU A 35 9.48 20.82 -0.81
CA GLU A 35 9.29 19.62 -1.60
C GLU A 35 10.30 18.52 -1.23
N ARG A 36 11.56 18.89 -1.05
CA ARG A 36 12.62 17.98 -0.61
C ARG A 36 12.26 17.36 0.74
N THR A 37 11.90 18.19 1.73
CA THR A 37 11.48 17.69 3.05
C THR A 37 10.26 16.78 2.92
N MET A 38 9.28 17.12 2.07
CA MET A 38 8.08 16.31 1.87
C MET A 38 8.44 14.91 1.37
N ARG A 39 9.32 14.82 0.37
CA ARG A 39 9.80 13.54 -0.16
C ARG A 39 10.52 12.71 0.91
N PHE A 40 11.36 13.33 1.74
CA PHE A 40 12.03 12.64 2.85
C PHE A 40 11.02 12.12 3.88
N THR A 41 10.11 12.98 4.35
CA THR A 41 9.08 12.61 5.32
C THR A 41 8.19 11.48 4.82
N LEU A 42 7.76 11.53 3.56
CA LEU A 42 6.97 10.45 2.96
C LEU A 42 7.77 9.13 2.88
N LYS A 43 9.07 9.19 2.55
CA LYS A 43 9.92 7.99 2.52
C LYS A 43 10.06 7.35 3.90
N ASP A 44 10.29 8.16 4.93
CA ASP A 44 10.41 7.68 6.31
C ASP A 44 9.08 7.13 6.86
N LEU A 45 7.98 7.85 6.65
CA LEU A 45 6.64 7.37 7.02
C LEU A 45 6.28 6.06 6.31
N LEU A 46 6.67 5.90 5.03
CA LEU A 46 6.45 4.66 4.29
C LEU A 46 7.28 3.52 4.86
N LYS A 47 8.56 3.78 5.19
CA LYS A 47 9.44 2.80 5.83
C LYS A 47 8.82 2.30 7.14
N ASP A 48 8.38 3.20 8.00
CA ASP A 48 7.85 2.84 9.30
C ASP A 48 6.48 2.16 9.20
N SER A 49 5.60 2.62 8.29
CA SER A 49 4.32 1.96 8.01
C SER A 49 4.51 0.51 7.57
N ARG A 50 5.50 0.25 6.71
CA ARG A 50 5.85 -1.11 6.27
C ARG A 50 6.40 -1.97 7.41
N LEU A 51 7.22 -1.40 8.29
CA LEU A 51 7.74 -2.13 9.46
C LEU A 51 6.60 -2.47 10.43
N ALA A 52 5.68 -1.52 10.67
CA ALA A 52 4.49 -1.75 11.48
C ALA A 52 3.59 -2.83 10.86
N LEU A 53 3.38 -2.80 9.53
CA LEU A 53 2.60 -3.79 8.80
C LEU A 53 3.11 -5.22 9.03
N LYS A 54 4.43 -5.41 8.97
CA LYS A 54 5.08 -6.70 9.20
C LYS A 54 4.94 -7.18 10.66
N LYS A 55 4.99 -6.26 11.63
CA LYS A 55 4.84 -6.57 13.06
C LYS A 55 3.38 -6.84 13.46
N MET A 56 2.41 -6.23 12.76
CA MET A 56 0.98 -6.25 13.11
C MET A 56 0.15 -7.16 12.21
N LEU A 57 0.64 -8.36 11.86
CA LEU A 57 -0.09 -9.30 10.99
C LEU A 57 -1.49 -9.66 11.51
N THR A 58 -1.67 -9.71 12.83
CA THR A 58 -2.95 -10.03 13.49
C THR A 58 -3.77 -8.80 13.88
N LYS A 59 -3.18 -7.59 13.92
CA LYS A 59 -3.81 -6.34 14.39
C LYS A 59 -3.92 -5.29 13.27
N ARG A 60 -4.46 -5.70 12.14
CA ARG A 60 -4.55 -4.87 10.93
C ARG A 60 -5.42 -3.62 11.09
N ASP A 61 -6.46 -3.69 11.91
CA ASP A 61 -7.31 -2.52 12.19
C ASP A 61 -6.56 -1.41 12.91
N LYS A 62 -5.63 -1.77 13.81
CA LYS A 62 -4.76 -0.80 14.48
C LYS A 62 -3.82 -0.14 13.47
N TRP A 63 -3.18 -0.93 12.62
CA TRP A 63 -2.32 -0.40 11.56
C TRP A 63 -3.08 0.56 10.63
N VAL A 64 -4.29 0.19 10.19
CA VAL A 64 -5.11 1.09 9.37
C VAL A 64 -5.46 2.38 10.11
N LYS A 65 -5.67 2.36 11.42
CA LYS A 65 -5.93 3.58 12.20
C LYS A 65 -4.70 4.48 12.28
N ASP A 66 -3.55 3.90 12.59
CA ASP A 66 -2.33 4.63 12.97
C ASP A 66 -1.60 5.29 11.78
N TRP A 67 -1.79 4.80 10.56
CA TRP A 67 -1.01 5.27 9.40
C TRP A 67 -1.82 6.07 8.36
N PRO A 68 -1.17 7.00 7.64
CA PRO A 68 -1.80 7.75 6.55
C PRO A 68 -2.23 6.85 5.38
N GLY A 69 -3.32 7.22 4.70
CA GLY A 69 -3.95 6.39 3.67
C GLY A 69 -3.02 6.00 2.53
N GLN A 70 -2.26 6.94 1.99
CA GLN A 70 -1.28 6.64 0.94
C GLN A 70 -0.17 5.72 1.44
N MET A 71 0.31 5.91 2.67
CA MET A 71 1.33 5.03 3.24
C MET A 71 0.79 3.61 3.44
N LEU A 72 -0.46 3.46 3.85
CA LEU A 72 -1.13 2.16 3.96
C LEU A 72 -1.18 1.44 2.60
N ILE A 73 -1.72 2.11 1.59
CA ILE A 73 -1.90 1.55 0.25
C ILE A 73 -0.56 1.12 -0.33
N THR A 74 0.44 2.00 -0.33
CA THR A 74 1.77 1.71 -0.88
C THR A 74 2.48 0.59 -0.12
N SER A 75 2.38 0.58 1.22
CA SER A 75 2.94 -0.49 2.04
C SER A 75 2.30 -1.84 1.75
N SER A 76 0.98 -1.85 1.56
CA SER A 76 0.22 -3.07 1.26
C SER A 76 0.56 -3.60 -0.15
N GLN A 77 0.67 -2.72 -1.16
CA GLN A 77 1.11 -3.10 -2.51
C GLN A 77 2.53 -3.68 -2.54
N ILE A 78 3.46 -3.11 -1.77
CA ILE A 78 4.82 -3.64 -1.64
C ILE A 78 4.81 -5.02 -0.98
N GLN A 79 4.04 -5.18 0.10
CA GLN A 79 3.91 -6.45 0.80
C GLN A 79 3.26 -7.52 -0.10
N TRP A 80 2.20 -7.16 -0.83
CA TRP A 80 1.55 -8.04 -1.80
C TRP A 80 2.50 -8.48 -2.91
N THR A 81 3.23 -7.53 -3.51
CA THR A 81 4.24 -7.83 -4.55
C THR A 81 5.27 -8.82 -4.01
N THR A 82 5.75 -8.60 -2.77
CA THR A 82 6.72 -9.49 -2.10
C THR A 82 6.15 -10.89 -1.90
N ASP A 83 4.92 -11.00 -1.39
CA ASP A 83 4.30 -12.28 -1.05
C ASP A 83 3.94 -13.11 -2.29
N VAL A 84 3.42 -12.47 -3.34
CA VAL A 84 3.11 -13.14 -4.61
C VAL A 84 4.38 -13.57 -5.33
N THR A 85 5.42 -12.72 -5.37
CA THR A 85 6.71 -13.08 -5.96
C THR A 85 7.29 -14.33 -5.28
N LYS A 86 7.30 -14.36 -3.94
CA LYS A 86 7.76 -15.54 -3.19
C LYS A 86 6.93 -16.78 -3.50
N ALA A 87 5.61 -16.65 -3.55
CA ALA A 87 4.74 -17.77 -3.87
C ALA A 87 4.96 -18.31 -5.29
N LEU A 88 5.24 -17.44 -6.27
CA LEU A 88 5.58 -17.87 -7.63
C LEU A 88 6.93 -18.60 -7.65
N VAL A 89 7.97 -18.07 -7.00
CA VAL A 89 9.28 -18.74 -6.89
C VAL A 89 9.13 -20.13 -6.28
N THR A 90 8.46 -20.23 -5.12
CA THR A 90 8.22 -21.52 -4.46
C THR A 90 7.35 -22.46 -5.31
N ALA A 91 6.36 -21.93 -6.03
CA ALA A 91 5.54 -22.75 -6.92
C ALA A 91 6.36 -23.33 -8.08
N LYS A 92 7.30 -22.56 -8.63
CA LYS A 92 8.25 -23.03 -9.64
C LYS A 92 9.11 -24.16 -9.11
N GLU A 93 9.73 -23.94 -7.95
CA GLU A 93 10.65 -24.89 -7.31
C GLU A 93 9.96 -26.22 -6.97
N GLN A 94 8.70 -26.16 -6.54
CA GLN A 94 7.92 -27.33 -6.14
C GLN A 94 7.16 -27.97 -7.31
N GLY A 95 7.03 -27.29 -8.45
CA GLY A 95 6.14 -27.72 -9.53
C GLY A 95 4.66 -27.73 -9.14
N GLU A 96 4.27 -27.02 -8.08
CA GLU A 96 2.92 -27.02 -7.53
C GLU A 96 2.33 -25.61 -7.41
N LYS A 97 1.07 -25.43 -7.81
CA LYS A 97 0.32 -24.16 -7.61
C LYS A 97 -0.14 -23.93 -6.15
N LYS A 98 0.22 -24.81 -5.21
CA LYS A 98 -0.19 -24.75 -3.79
C LYS A 98 0.26 -23.45 -3.10
N PRO A 99 1.49 -22.93 -3.28
CA PRO A 99 1.92 -21.67 -2.66
C PRO A 99 1.06 -20.47 -3.09
N VAL A 100 0.71 -20.37 -4.38
CA VAL A 100 -0.16 -19.30 -4.91
C VAL A 100 -1.55 -19.37 -4.26
N ARG A 101 -2.10 -20.59 -4.08
CA ARG A 101 -3.38 -20.78 -3.36
C ARG A 101 -3.32 -20.32 -1.91
N VAL A 102 -2.19 -20.54 -1.23
CA VAL A 102 -1.99 -20.10 0.17
C VAL A 102 -2.01 -18.57 0.26
N VAL A 103 -1.32 -17.87 -0.63
CA VAL A 103 -1.35 -16.40 -0.68
C VAL A 103 -2.75 -15.88 -0.97
N LYS A 104 -3.48 -16.50 -1.91
CA LYS A 104 -4.89 -16.16 -2.18
C LYS A 104 -5.75 -16.25 -0.91
N ARG A 105 -5.63 -17.34 -0.14
CA ARG A 105 -6.39 -17.54 1.10
C ARG A 105 -6.09 -16.46 2.13
N LYS A 106 -4.82 -16.09 2.29
CA LYS A 106 -4.40 -14.99 3.18
C LYS A 106 -5.02 -13.66 2.74
N GLN A 107 -4.98 -13.35 1.44
CA GLN A 107 -5.57 -12.14 0.87
C GLN A 107 -7.09 -12.06 1.11
N VAL A 108 -7.82 -13.16 0.88
CA VAL A 108 -9.27 -13.23 1.13
C VAL A 108 -9.60 -13.05 2.61
N SER A 109 -8.82 -13.66 3.52
CA SER A 109 -8.98 -13.46 4.96
C SER A 109 -8.78 -12.00 5.36
N MET A 110 -7.78 -11.33 4.78
CA MET A 110 -7.51 -9.91 5.02
C MET A 110 -8.66 -9.02 4.55
N LEU A 111 -9.15 -9.25 3.33
CA LEU A 111 -10.27 -8.50 2.75
C LEU A 111 -11.56 -8.61 3.59
N ARG A 112 -11.83 -9.78 4.19
CA ARG A 112 -12.96 -9.95 5.10
C ARG A 112 -12.87 -9.02 6.31
N LYS A 113 -11.68 -8.92 6.92
CA LYS A 113 -11.44 -8.00 8.05
C LYS A 113 -11.66 -6.54 7.66
N TYR A 114 -11.14 -6.10 6.51
CA TYR A 114 -11.40 -4.73 6.04
C TYR A 114 -12.88 -4.49 5.73
N SER A 115 -13.57 -5.49 5.16
CA SER A 115 -15.01 -5.40 4.88
C SER A 115 -15.82 -5.27 6.16
N GLU A 116 -15.49 -6.02 7.21
CA GLU A 116 -16.07 -5.88 8.55
C GLU A 116 -15.79 -4.49 9.14
N ALA A 117 -14.55 -4.01 9.04
CA ALA A 117 -14.18 -2.67 9.51
C ALA A 117 -15.00 -1.56 8.83
N ILE A 118 -15.27 -1.66 7.51
CA ILE A 118 -16.10 -0.70 6.78
C ILE A 118 -17.55 -0.70 7.28
N ARG A 119 -18.10 -1.86 7.66
CA ARG A 119 -19.48 -1.95 8.20
C ARG A 119 -19.60 -1.34 9.60
N GLY A 120 -18.49 -1.23 10.32
CA GLY A 120 -18.44 -0.58 11.62
C GLY A 120 -18.64 0.94 11.56
N ASN A 121 -18.66 1.54 12.75
CA ASN A 121 -18.74 2.98 12.89
C ASN A 121 -17.34 3.60 12.71
N LEU A 122 -17.14 4.29 11.58
CA LEU A 122 -15.89 4.94 11.20
C LEU A 122 -16.15 6.42 10.92
N THR A 123 -15.20 7.28 11.29
CA THR A 123 -15.21 8.68 10.86
C THR A 123 -15.17 8.76 9.33
N LYS A 124 -15.66 9.86 8.75
CA LYS A 124 -15.69 10.07 7.29
C LYS A 124 -14.32 9.82 6.65
N ILE A 125 -13.25 10.38 7.22
CA ILE A 125 -11.88 10.24 6.72
C ILE A 125 -11.40 8.78 6.82
N MET A 126 -11.66 8.12 7.95
CA MET A 126 -11.27 6.71 8.13
C MET A 126 -11.99 5.79 7.15
N ARG A 127 -13.29 6.03 6.91
CA ARG A 127 -14.08 5.30 5.93
C ARG A 127 -13.51 5.45 4.53
N LEU A 128 -13.20 6.67 4.09
CA LEU A 128 -12.56 6.93 2.79
C LEU A 128 -11.21 6.20 2.67
N LYS A 129 -10.40 6.24 3.73
CA LYS A 129 -9.10 5.56 3.79
C LYS A 129 -9.23 4.04 3.63
N VAL A 130 -10.15 3.42 4.36
CA VAL A 130 -10.36 1.96 4.30
C VAL A 130 -10.97 1.55 2.96
N VAL A 131 -11.91 2.33 2.42
CA VAL A 131 -12.49 2.07 1.09
C VAL A 131 -11.41 2.10 0.00
N ALA A 132 -10.54 3.12 0.00
CA ALA A 132 -9.44 3.21 -0.96
C ALA A 132 -8.49 2.01 -0.84
N LEU A 133 -8.15 1.58 0.38
CA LEU A 133 -7.35 0.38 0.62
C LEU A 133 -8.05 -0.87 0.07
N VAL A 134 -9.33 -1.07 0.38
CA VAL A 134 -10.09 -2.25 -0.07
C VAL A 134 -10.16 -2.34 -1.59
N THR A 135 -10.34 -1.23 -2.30
CA THR A 135 -10.35 -1.20 -3.78
C THR A 135 -9.06 -1.79 -4.35
N VAL A 136 -7.90 -1.40 -3.81
CA VAL A 136 -6.59 -1.92 -4.23
C VAL A 136 -6.43 -3.39 -3.86
N GLU A 137 -6.84 -3.77 -2.65
CA GLU A 137 -6.70 -5.15 -2.15
C GLU A 137 -7.61 -6.15 -2.89
N VAL A 138 -8.77 -5.70 -3.39
CA VAL A 138 -9.68 -6.46 -4.24
C VAL A 138 -9.01 -6.78 -5.58
N HIS A 139 -8.43 -5.77 -6.23
CA HIS A 139 -7.66 -5.95 -7.46
C HIS A 139 -6.50 -6.93 -7.24
N ALA A 140 -5.72 -6.74 -6.17
CA ALA A 140 -4.63 -7.64 -5.79
C ALA A 140 -5.08 -9.11 -5.64
N ARG A 141 -6.25 -9.34 -5.04
CA ARG A 141 -6.88 -10.67 -4.92
C ARG A 141 -7.28 -11.25 -6.27
N ASP A 142 -7.84 -10.43 -7.16
CA ASP A 142 -8.27 -10.85 -8.50
C ASP A 142 -7.07 -11.23 -9.38
N VAL A 143 -5.96 -10.51 -9.28
CA VAL A 143 -4.69 -10.88 -9.92
C VAL A 143 -4.20 -12.24 -9.42
N ILE A 144 -4.17 -12.48 -8.10
CA ILE A 144 -3.76 -13.78 -7.56
C ILE A 144 -4.68 -14.91 -8.04
N ASP A 145 -5.99 -14.67 -8.10
CA ASP A 145 -6.95 -15.64 -8.62
C ASP A 145 -6.70 -15.96 -10.10
N LYS A 146 -6.44 -14.95 -10.92
CA LYS A 146 -6.07 -15.12 -12.33
C LYS A 146 -4.80 -15.96 -12.47
N LEU A 147 -3.72 -15.61 -11.74
CA LEU A 147 -2.46 -16.37 -11.75
C LEU A 147 -2.68 -17.83 -11.37
N TYR A 148 -3.50 -18.09 -10.34
CA TYR A 148 -3.81 -19.45 -9.90
C TYR A 148 -4.60 -20.25 -10.95
N LYS A 149 -5.60 -19.62 -11.58
CA LYS A 149 -6.44 -20.25 -12.63
C LYS A 149 -5.62 -20.60 -13.87
N LEU A 150 -4.69 -19.73 -14.26
CA LEU A 150 -3.79 -19.94 -15.39
C LEU A 150 -2.64 -20.92 -15.07
N GLY A 151 -2.51 -21.36 -13.82
CA GLY A 151 -1.38 -22.19 -13.41
C GLY A 151 -0.03 -21.47 -13.53
N CYS A 152 -0.03 -20.14 -13.40
CA CYS A 152 1.20 -19.35 -13.42
C CYS A 152 2.05 -19.69 -12.20
N MET A 153 3.26 -20.17 -12.45
CA MET A 153 4.23 -20.57 -11.42
C MET A 153 5.59 -19.92 -11.64
N ASP A 154 5.72 -18.92 -12.52
CA ASP A 154 6.99 -18.26 -12.80
C ASP A 154 6.87 -16.75 -12.65
N VAL A 155 7.90 -16.12 -12.07
CA VAL A 155 8.00 -14.67 -11.95
C VAL A 155 8.30 -13.99 -13.29
N THR A 156 8.78 -14.75 -14.28
CA THR A 156 9.01 -14.25 -15.66
C THR A 156 7.77 -14.38 -16.55
N ALA A 157 6.69 -15.00 -16.07
CA ALA A 157 5.46 -15.15 -16.84
C ALA A 157 4.80 -13.80 -17.11
N PHE A 158 4.29 -13.61 -18.33
CA PHE A 158 3.67 -12.36 -18.76
C PHE A 158 2.50 -11.92 -17.87
N ASP A 159 1.67 -12.87 -17.40
CA ASP A 159 0.56 -12.55 -16.50
C ASP A 159 1.01 -11.89 -15.19
N TRP A 160 2.23 -12.18 -14.73
CA TRP A 160 2.82 -11.50 -13.57
C TRP A 160 3.60 -10.23 -13.95
N LEU A 161 4.33 -10.25 -15.08
CA LEU A 161 5.10 -9.10 -15.56
C LEU A 161 4.21 -7.90 -15.93
N SER A 162 3.00 -8.15 -16.41
CA SER A 162 2.02 -7.13 -16.81
C SER A 162 1.37 -6.38 -15.64
N GLN A 163 1.65 -6.78 -14.39
CA GLN A 163 1.06 -6.16 -13.21
C GLN A 163 1.90 -4.99 -12.71
N LEU A 164 1.25 -3.97 -12.15
CA LEU A 164 1.95 -2.92 -11.42
C LEU A 164 2.52 -3.52 -10.12
N ARG A 165 3.85 -3.54 -10.01
CA ARG A 165 4.57 -4.12 -8.88
C ARG A 165 5.39 -3.06 -8.20
N LEU A 166 5.30 -3.01 -6.88
CA LEU A 166 6.07 -2.08 -6.07
C LEU A 166 7.10 -2.86 -5.27
N TYR A 167 8.34 -2.43 -5.40
CA TYR A 167 9.46 -2.95 -4.66
C TYR A 167 9.98 -1.88 -3.72
N TRP A 168 10.48 -2.32 -2.58
CA TRP A 168 11.24 -1.44 -1.72
C TRP A 168 12.70 -1.78 -1.90
N ASP A 169 13.41 -0.87 -2.55
CA ASP A 169 14.85 -0.91 -2.57
C ASP A 169 15.40 -0.39 -1.22
N LYS A 170 16.42 -1.06 -0.70
CA LYS A 170 16.96 -0.76 0.63
C LYS A 170 17.80 0.50 0.61
#